data_AF-A0A7S2SYM7-F1
#
_entry.id   AF-A0A7S2SYM7-F1
#
_cell.length_a   1.000
_cell.length_b   1.000
_cell.length_c   1.000
_cell.angle_alpha   90.00
_cell.angle_beta   90.00
_cell.angle_gamma   90.00
#
_symmetry.space_group_name_H-M   'P 1'
#
loop_
_entity.id
_entity.type
_entity.pdbx_description
1 polymer ?
#
loop_
_entity_poly.entity_id
_entity_poly.type
_entity_poly.pdbx_seq_one_letter_code
_entity_poly.pdbx_strand_id
1 'polypeptide(L)'
;DKALEAVKKLLISDAPEVRKSVECPFDILRLVAGIEGQNLRTIERETHTRIDVDNKYDPCVIHIRGNDAKVADATDRIQRLMEEHSASLAEETLDCPRHTVGIIIGKGGTTVR
;
A
#
# COMPACT_ATOMS: atom_id res chain seq x y z
N ASP A 1 -2.48 6.77 -17.97
CA ASP A 1 -1.72 8.03 -18.00
C ASP A 1 -0.48 8.01 -17.10
N LYS A 2 0.69 7.68 -17.65
CA LYS A 2 1.99 7.69 -16.93
C LYS A 2 2.69 9.07 -16.91
N ALA A 3 2.19 10.02 -17.71
CA ALA A 3 2.84 11.32 -17.91
C ALA A 3 2.74 12.23 -16.66
N LEU A 4 1.68 12.11 -15.87
CA LEU A 4 1.45 12.98 -14.71
C LEU A 4 2.38 12.67 -13.52
N GLU A 5 2.79 11.41 -13.36
CA GLU A 5 3.70 10.99 -12.29
C GLU A 5 5.13 11.50 -12.50
N ALA A 6 5.59 11.52 -13.75
CA ALA A 6 6.94 11.97 -14.07
C ALA A 6 7.12 13.48 -13.83
N VAL A 7 6.10 14.29 -14.10
CA VAL A 7 6.12 15.75 -13.91
C VAL A 7 6.13 16.11 -12.43
N LYS A 8 5.40 15.37 -11.59
CA LYS A 8 5.45 15.54 -10.12
C LYS A 8 6.86 15.33 -9.58
N LYS A 9 7.69 14.48 -10.21
CA LYS A 9 9.03 14.14 -9.73
C LYS A 9 10.07 15.27 -9.83
N LEU A 10 9.85 16.23 -10.73
CA LEU A 10 10.78 17.35 -10.97
C LEU A 10 10.54 18.57 -10.07
N LEU A 11 9.37 18.68 -9.44
CA LEU A 11 9.00 19.82 -8.57
C LEU A 11 9.37 19.62 -7.09
N ILE A 12 10.02 18.50 -6.74
CA ILE A 12 10.17 18.02 -5.34
C ILE A 12 11.38 18.66 -4.62
N SER A 13 12.28 19.32 -5.35
CA SER A 13 13.57 19.77 -4.82
C SER A 13 13.49 20.93 -3.82
N ASP A 14 12.34 21.61 -3.69
CA ASP A 14 12.16 22.81 -2.85
C ASP A 14 10.84 22.81 -2.04
N ALA A 15 10.28 21.62 -1.75
CA ALA A 15 8.99 21.54 -1.08
C ALA A 15 9.10 21.56 0.45
N PRO A 16 8.24 22.32 1.16
CA PRO A 16 8.20 22.34 2.61
C PRO A 16 7.85 20.97 3.19
N GLU A 17 8.34 20.68 4.40
CA GLU A 17 7.95 19.48 5.13
C GLU A 17 6.45 19.53 5.44
N VAL A 18 5.69 18.59 4.89
CA VAL A 18 4.24 18.50 5.07
C VAL A 18 3.93 17.36 6.04
N ARG A 19 2.92 17.56 6.88
CA ARG A 19 2.32 16.51 7.69
C ARG A 19 0.94 16.17 7.14
N LYS A 20 0.71 14.89 6.84
CA LYS A 20 -0.61 14.35 6.55
C LYS A 20 -1.03 13.36 7.62
N SER A 21 -2.33 13.25 7.80
CA SER A 21 -2.95 12.33 8.75
C SER A 21 -3.99 11.51 7.98
N VAL A 22 -3.93 10.19 8.12
CA VAL A 22 -4.84 9.26 7.47
C VAL A 22 -5.56 8.47 8.54
N GLU A 23 -6.89 8.41 8.44
CA GLU A 23 -7.72 7.64 9.36
C GLU A 23 -7.83 6.20 8.85
N CYS A 24 -7.52 5.23 9.72
CA CYS A 24 -7.58 3.80 9.41
C CYS A 24 -8.26 3.04 10.54
N PRO A 25 -9.31 2.25 10.28
CA PRO A 25 -9.90 1.38 11.30
C PRO A 25 -8.91 0.30 11.75
N PHE A 26 -9.01 -0.15 13.00
CA PHE A 26 -8.08 -1.14 13.58
C PHE A 26 -7.97 -2.44 12.78
N ASP A 27 -9.08 -2.89 12.21
CA ASP A 27 -9.19 -4.16 11.48
C ASP A 27 -8.22 -4.20 10.29
N ILE A 28 -8.23 -3.12 9.51
CA ILE A 28 -7.37 -2.94 8.34
C ILE A 28 -5.98 -2.48 8.76
N LEU A 29 -5.85 -1.62 9.79
CA LEU A 29 -4.55 -1.14 10.26
C LEU A 29 -3.62 -2.30 10.62
N ARG A 30 -4.13 -3.34 11.28
CA ARG A 30 -3.31 -4.50 11.66
C ARG A 30 -2.78 -5.27 10.45
N LEU A 31 -3.56 -5.31 9.37
CA LEU A 31 -3.16 -5.92 8.10
C LEU A 31 -2.14 -5.04 7.36
N VAL A 32 -2.44 -3.74 7.23
CA VAL A 32 -1.58 -2.75 6.55
C VAL A 32 -0.25 -2.57 7.27
N ALA A 33 -0.24 -2.52 8.60
CA ALA A 33 0.97 -2.45 9.40
C ALA A 33 1.83 -3.72 9.27
N GLY A 34 1.18 -4.87 9.07
CA GLY A 34 1.81 -6.17 9.07
C GLY A 34 2.27 -6.61 10.46
N ILE A 35 2.91 -7.78 10.50
CA ILE A 35 3.46 -8.36 11.73
C ILE A 35 4.50 -7.38 12.31
N GLU A 36 4.24 -6.89 13.52
CA GLU A 36 5.09 -5.92 14.24
C GLU A 36 5.37 -4.59 13.51
N GLY A 37 4.47 -4.15 12.60
CA GLY A 37 4.65 -2.89 11.88
C GLY A 37 5.76 -2.93 10.82
N GLN A 38 6.20 -4.12 10.40
CA GLN A 38 7.28 -4.30 9.43
C GLN A 38 6.95 -3.67 8.07
N ASN A 39 5.69 -3.70 7.65
CA ASN A 39 5.28 -3.16 6.36
C ASN A 39 5.39 -1.62 6.36
N LEU A 40 4.87 -0.96 7.39
CA LEU A 40 5.01 0.49 7.56
C LEU A 40 6.48 0.91 7.69
N ARG A 41 7.32 0.14 8.39
CA ARG A 41 8.77 0.40 8.46
C ARG A 41 9.47 0.27 7.10
N THR A 42 9.01 -0.64 6.26
CA THR A 42 9.53 -0.78 4.89
C THR A 42 9.16 0.45 4.06
N ILE A 43 7.89 0.88 4.11
CA ILE A 43 7.42 2.08 3.41
C ILE A 43 8.15 3.32 3.91
N GLU A 44 8.34 3.46 5.22
CA GLU A 44 9.10 4.55 5.83
C GLU A 44 10.52 4.64 5.26
N ARG A 45 11.20 3.49 5.14
CA ARG A 45 12.56 3.38 4.61
C ARG A 45 12.63 3.67 3.11
N GLU A 46 11.67 3.18 2.31
CA GLU A 46 11.64 3.38 0.86
C GLU A 46 11.30 4.83 0.48
N THR A 47 10.36 5.42 1.21
CA THR A 47 9.89 6.79 0.94
C THR A 47 10.75 7.84 1.64
N HIS A 48 11.59 7.44 2.61
CA HIS A 48 12.33 8.35 3.49
C HIS A 48 11.38 9.36 4.16
N THR A 49 10.19 8.90 4.55
CA THR A 49 9.24 9.68 5.35
C THR A 49 9.36 9.26 6.81
N ARG A 50 8.61 9.92 7.69
CA ARG A 50 8.44 9.50 9.08
C ARG A 50 6.99 9.18 9.32
N ILE A 51 6.71 7.94 9.70
CA ILE A 51 5.36 7.41 9.87
C ILE A 51 5.14 7.12 11.36
N ASP A 52 4.09 7.71 11.92
CA ASP A 52 3.76 7.66 13.32
C ASP A 52 2.31 7.22 13.45
N VAL A 53 2.05 6.09 14.10
CA VAL A 53 0.72 5.48 14.18
C VAL A 53 0.16 5.72 15.57
N ASP A 54 -0.91 6.53 15.65
CA ASP A 54 -1.68 6.72 16.87
C ASP A 54 -2.82 5.71 16.91
N ASN A 55 -2.59 4.63 17.65
CA ASN A 55 -3.55 3.55 17.90
C ASN A 55 -4.29 3.74 19.24
N LYS A 56 -4.46 5.00 19.68
CA LYS A 56 -5.17 5.33 20.93
C LYS A 56 -6.69 5.31 20.79
N TYR A 57 -7.19 5.54 19.58
CA TYR A 57 -8.62 5.68 19.28
C TYR A 57 -8.96 4.86 18.04
N ASP A 58 -10.22 4.44 17.92
CA ASP A 58 -10.79 3.85 16.69
C ASP A 58 -11.70 4.89 16.02
N PRO A 59 -11.48 5.25 14.75
CA PRO A 59 -10.39 4.81 13.86
C PRO A 59 -9.02 5.35 14.29
N CYS A 60 -7.97 4.57 14.06
CA CYS A 60 -6.60 4.97 14.31
C CYS A 60 -6.15 6.06 13.35
N VAL A 61 -5.16 6.85 13.75
CA VAL A 61 -4.64 7.93 12.92
C VAL A 61 -3.18 7.68 12.59
N ILE A 62 -2.87 7.53 11.30
CA ILE A 62 -1.51 7.41 10.80
C ILE A 62 -1.03 8.80 10.39
N HIS A 63 -0.04 9.32 11.11
CA HIS A 63 0.61 10.58 10.83
C HIS A 63 1.88 10.35 9.99
N ILE A 64 1.89 10.91 8.79
CA ILE A 64 3.02 10.83 7.87
C ILE A 64 3.63 12.22 7.76
N ARG A 65 4.94 12.32 7.99
CA ARG A 65 5.70 13.57 7.95
C ARG A 65 6.87 13.44 6.99
N GLY A 66 7.10 14.46 6.19
CA GLY A 66 8.25 14.50 5.29
C GLY A 66 7.99 15.40 4.10
N ASN A 67 8.72 15.17 3.02
CA ASN A 67 8.57 15.92 1.78
C ASN A 67 7.21 15.63 1.12
N ASP A 68 6.46 16.65 0.68
CA ASP A 68 5.08 16.51 0.16
C ASP A 68 4.92 15.36 -0.84
N ALA A 69 5.84 15.24 -1.78
CA ALA A 69 5.77 14.19 -2.80
C ALA A 69 6.03 12.78 -2.24
N LYS A 70 6.92 12.66 -1.25
CA LYS A 70 7.17 11.40 -0.56
C LYS A 70 6.02 11.02 0.35
N VAL A 71 5.41 12.01 1.01
CA VAL A 71 4.21 11.84 1.82
C VAL A 71 3.04 11.42 0.94
N ALA A 72 2.88 12.00 -0.25
CA ALA A 72 1.87 11.60 -1.22
C ALA A 72 2.07 10.14 -1.68
N ASP A 73 3.31 9.74 -2.00
CA ASP A 73 3.66 8.37 -2.38
C ASP A 73 3.40 7.36 -1.25
N ALA A 74 3.81 7.69 -0.02
CA ALA A 74 3.53 6.89 1.16
C ALA A 74 2.03 6.78 1.45
N THR A 75 1.28 7.88 1.28
CA THR A 75 -0.18 7.91 1.47
C THR A 75 -0.87 7.03 0.43
N ASP A 76 -0.49 7.14 -0.85
CA ASP A 76 -1.03 6.31 -1.93
C ASP A 76 -0.73 4.82 -1.68
N ARG A 77 0.49 4.51 -1.23
CA ARG A 77 0.88 3.13 -0.86
C ARG A 77 0.04 2.58 0.29
N ILE A 78 -0.15 3.35 1.34
CA ILE A 78 -0.98 2.96 2.50
C ILE A 78 -2.44 2.82 2.08
N GLN A 79 -2.94 3.71 1.24
CA GLN A 79 -4.31 3.67 0.74
C GLN A 79 -4.57 2.46 -0.16
N ARG A 80 -3.63 2.10 -1.03
CA ARG A 80 -3.71 0.86 -1.81
C ARG A 80 -3.71 -0.38 -0.94
N LEU A 81 -2.85 -0.44 0.09
CA LEU A 81 -2.84 -1.55 1.04
C LEU A 81 -4.15 -1.62 1.82
N MET A 82 -4.70 -0.48 2.24
CA MET A 82 -6.02 -0.43 2.88
C MET A 82 -7.09 -0.99 1.96
N GLU A 83 -7.12 -0.55 0.69
CA GLU A 83 -8.09 -1.01 -0.30
C GLU A 83 -7.93 -2.50 -0.59
N GLU A 84 -6.70 -2.98 -0.80
CA GLU A 84 -6.38 -4.39 -1.03
C GLU A 84 -6.80 -5.27 0.15
N HIS A 85 -6.53 -4.85 1.38
CA HIS A 85 -6.94 -5.60 2.57
C HIS A 85 -8.44 -5.48 2.86
N SER A 86 -9.07 -4.34 2.57
CA SER A 86 -10.53 -4.17 2.68
C SER A 86 -11.28 -4.99 1.63
N ALA A 87 -10.74 -5.08 0.42
CA ALA A 87 -11.23 -5.94 -0.64
C ALA A 87 -11.02 -7.40 -0.24
N SER A 88 -9.84 -7.76 0.27
CA SER A 88 -9.58 -9.13 0.75
C SER A 88 -10.49 -9.56 1.91
N LEU A 89 -10.90 -8.65 2.80
CA LEU A 89 -11.89 -8.90 3.86
C LEU A 89 -13.32 -9.04 3.30
N ALA A 90 -13.66 -8.29 2.24
CA ALA A 90 -14.94 -8.43 1.54
C ALA A 90 -14.99 -9.69 0.65
N GLU A 91 -13.84 -10.09 0.09
CA GLU A 91 -13.63 -11.30 -0.70
C GLU A 91 -13.58 -12.58 0.15
N GLU A 92 -13.70 -12.50 1.49
CA GLU A 92 -14.04 -13.68 2.31
C GLU A 92 -15.50 -14.16 2.12
N THR A 93 -16.24 -13.59 1.16
CA THR A 93 -17.42 -14.22 0.53
C THR A 93 -17.17 -14.74 -0.89
N LEU A 94 -15.93 -14.79 -1.39
CA LEU A 94 -15.55 -15.41 -2.64
C LEU A 94 -14.19 -16.13 -2.53
N ASP A 95 -14.28 -17.42 -2.18
CA ASP A 95 -13.38 -18.52 -2.59
C ASP A 95 -11.91 -18.16 -2.86
N CYS A 96 -11.07 -18.27 -1.83
CA CYS A 96 -9.62 -18.34 -2.01
C CYS A 96 -9.14 -19.80 -2.00
N PRO A 97 -8.78 -20.41 -3.15
CA PRO A 97 -7.92 -21.58 -3.13
C PRO A 97 -6.46 -21.13 -3.10
N ARG A 98 -5.88 -21.09 -1.89
CA ARG A 98 -4.43 -21.00 -1.65
C ARG A 98 -3.73 -22.31 -2.03
N HIS A 99 -3.60 -22.60 -3.32
CA HIS A 99 -2.71 -23.67 -3.78
C HIS A 99 -2.46 -23.59 -5.28
N THR A 100 -1.18 -23.65 -5.65
CA THR A 100 -0.63 -23.88 -7.00
C THR A 100 -0.14 -22.64 -7.74
N VAL A 101 1.07 -22.27 -7.35
CA VAL A 101 2.15 -21.95 -8.27
C VAL A 101 2.15 -22.96 -9.43
N GLY A 102 2.16 -22.48 -10.67
CA GLY A 102 2.69 -23.25 -11.79
C GLY A 102 1.77 -23.37 -13.00
N ILE A 103 2.34 -22.98 -14.15
CA ILE A 103 2.07 -23.62 -15.43
C ILE A 103 0.73 -23.21 -16.05
N ILE A 104 0.71 -22.01 -16.65
CA ILE A 104 0.16 -21.89 -18.00
C ILE A 104 1.33 -22.14 -18.96
N ILE A 105 1.88 -23.35 -18.92
CA ILE A 105 2.54 -23.89 -20.12
C ILE A 105 1.45 -23.83 -21.17
N GLY A 106 1.75 -23.06 -22.22
CA GLY A 106 0.94 -22.98 -23.40
C GLY A 106 0.48 -24.38 -23.78
N LYS A 107 -0.85 -24.49 -23.93
CA LYS A 107 -1.60 -25.54 -24.60
C LYS A 107 -0.66 -26.54 -25.26
N GLY A 108 -0.48 -27.70 -24.62
CA GLY A 108 0.28 -28.82 -25.16
C GLY A 108 -0.05 -28.97 -26.63
N GLY A 109 0.94 -28.62 -27.48
CA GLY A 109 0.90 -28.99 -28.87
C GLY A 109 0.79 -30.52 -28.98
N THR A 110 0.46 -30.98 -30.19
CA THR A 110 0.32 -32.39 -30.61
C THR A 110 -1.10 -32.92 -30.27
N THR A 111 -2.01 -33.31 -31.20
CA THR A 111 -1.85 -33.75 -32.58
C THR A 111 -3.21 -34.16 -33.21
N VAL A 112 -3.35 -33.99 -34.54
CA VAL A 112 -4.25 -34.70 -35.50
C VAL A 112 -5.75 -34.33 -35.44
N ARG A 113 -6.42 -33.89 -36.52
CA ARG A 113 -6.39 -34.29 -37.94
C ARG A 113 -6.88 -33.15 -38.85
#